data_AF-E3LJN4-F1
#
_entry.id   AF-E3LJN4-F1
#
_cell.length_a   1.000
_cell.length_b   1.000
_cell.length_c   1.000
_cell.angle_alpha   90.00
_cell.angle_beta   90.00
_cell.angle_gamma   90.00
#
_symmetry.space_group_name_H-M   'P 1'
#
loop_
_entity.id
_entity.type
_entity.pdbx_description
1 polymer ?
#
loop_
_entity_poly.entity_id
_entity_poly.type
_entity_poly.pdbx_seq_one_letter_code
_entity_poly.pdbx_strand_id
1 'polypeptide(L)'
;MDSFPEFKIHAERLVLLVRDLETSVDVVSRFESGTLHSLYLRSGSEYIAQSTKLIEHLSNTDQWKLATYINLIAFQPIRPADLKWFYHLNVFLVNLASLSGKEIQGLFDVVSKNSSFETCTLRMSSQTSHHELLKYLPPDENVSEYYYQYPSSNPQECIEFHFIKKKIFISRIPRS
;
A
#
# COMPACT_ATOMS: atom_id res chain seq x y z
N MET A 1 7.47 20.74 36.13
CA MET A 1 6.69 20.31 34.94
C MET A 1 6.51 18.82 35.10
N ASP A 2 5.35 18.38 35.55
CA ASP A 2 5.07 16.96 35.69
C ASP A 2 4.89 16.37 34.30
N SER A 3 5.78 15.45 33.92
CA SER A 3 5.62 14.66 32.70
C SER A 3 4.33 13.85 32.82
N PHE A 4 3.42 13.98 31.86
CA PHE A 4 2.29 13.07 31.75
C PHE A 4 2.83 11.63 31.74
N PRO A 5 2.17 10.68 32.44
CA PRO A 5 2.62 9.29 32.42
C PRO A 5 2.66 8.82 30.97
N GLU A 6 3.75 8.16 30.62
CA GLU A 6 3.97 7.57 29.31
C GLU A 6 3.04 6.37 29.17
N PHE A 7 1.78 6.62 28.80
CA PHE A 7 0.83 5.55 28.55
C PHE A 7 1.05 4.99 27.16
N LYS A 8 1.03 3.67 27.05
CA LYS A 8 0.99 2.98 25.76
C LYS A 8 -0.43 2.59 25.43
N ILE A 9 -0.78 2.69 24.15
CA ILE A 9 -2.08 2.31 23.63
C ILE A 9 -2.00 0.84 23.22
N HIS A 10 -2.81 0.00 23.85
CA HIS A 10 -2.98 -1.40 23.48
C HIS A 10 -4.22 -1.56 22.61
N ALA A 11 -4.05 -1.49 21.29
CA ALA A 11 -5.16 -1.66 20.34
C ALA A 11 -4.67 -2.10 18.96
N GLU A 12 -5.47 -2.92 18.28
CA GLU A 12 -5.11 -3.51 16.99
C GLU A 12 -5.38 -2.62 15.78
N ARG A 13 -6.24 -1.61 15.95
CA ARG A 13 -6.73 -0.78 14.86
C ARG A 13 -6.71 0.69 15.23
N LEU A 14 -6.14 1.49 14.34
CA LEU A 14 -6.18 2.94 14.40
C LEU A 14 -6.94 3.48 13.18
N VAL A 15 -7.90 4.38 13.45
CA VAL A 15 -8.51 5.24 12.44
C VAL A 15 -8.17 6.69 12.80
N LEU A 16 -7.40 7.35 11.95
CA LEU A 16 -6.88 8.68 12.23
C LEU A 16 -7.21 9.67 11.12
N LEU A 17 -7.83 10.79 11.50
CA LEU A 17 -7.93 11.97 10.65
C LEU A 17 -6.65 12.79 10.80
N VAL A 18 -5.79 12.72 9.79
CA VAL A 18 -4.48 13.38 9.75
C VAL A 18 -4.67 14.86 9.45
N ARG A 19 -4.29 15.72 10.39
CA ARG A 19 -4.34 17.19 10.26
C ARG A 19 -2.95 17.81 10.16
N ASP A 20 -1.99 17.27 10.88
CA ASP A 20 -0.60 17.70 10.89
C ASP A 20 0.34 16.48 11.06
N LEU A 21 1.60 16.67 10.66
CA LEU A 21 2.63 15.64 10.64
C LEU A 21 2.98 15.16 12.05
N GLU A 22 3.33 16.11 12.93
CA GLU A 22 3.92 15.83 14.24
C GLU A 22 2.96 15.09 15.16
N THR A 23 1.72 15.59 15.28
CA THR A 23 0.69 14.94 16.09
C THR A 23 0.33 13.56 15.55
N SER A 24 0.30 13.39 14.24
CA SER A 24 -0.04 12.08 13.65
C SER A 24 1.05 11.03 13.92
N VAL A 25 2.32 11.43 13.84
CA VAL A 25 3.45 10.56 14.17
C VAL A 25 3.47 10.24 15.67
N ASP A 26 3.22 11.24 16.53
CA ASP A 26 3.12 11.06 17.99
C ASP A 26 1.99 10.09 18.38
N VAL A 27 0.81 10.23 17.76
CA VAL A 27 -0.32 9.31 18.03
C VAL A 27 0.04 7.88 17.66
N VAL A 28 0.68 7.65 16.49
CA VAL A 28 1.06 6.30 16.05
C VAL A 28 2.14 5.71 16.97
N SER A 29 3.15 6.50 17.37
CA SER A 29 4.27 6.01 18.21
C SER A 29 3.88 5.64 19.65
N ARG A 30 2.71 6.11 20.12
CA ARG A 30 2.16 5.76 21.43
C ARG A 30 1.57 4.36 21.50
N PHE A 31 1.36 3.67 20.38
CA PHE A 31 0.89 2.28 20.41
C PHE A 31 1.99 1.35 20.90
N GLU A 32 1.62 0.31 21.65
CA GLU A 32 2.53 -0.77 21.97
C GLU A 32 3.03 -1.45 20.69
N SER A 33 4.33 -1.68 20.60
CA SER A 33 4.94 -2.34 19.44
C SER A 33 4.32 -3.74 19.26
N GLY A 34 3.98 -4.09 18.02
CA GLY A 34 3.36 -5.37 17.68
C GLY A 34 1.87 -5.48 17.99
N THR A 35 1.23 -4.46 18.58
CA THR A 35 -0.23 -4.50 18.80
C THR A 35 -0.99 -3.91 17.62
N LEU A 36 -0.49 -2.84 17.01
CA LEU A 36 -1.18 -2.13 15.94
C LEU A 36 -1.02 -2.86 14.59
N HIS A 37 -2.05 -3.61 14.19
CA HIS A 37 -2.05 -4.37 12.94
C HIS A 37 -2.61 -3.57 11.75
N SER A 38 -3.56 -2.65 12.01
CA SER A 38 -4.32 -1.97 10.96
C SER A 38 -4.34 -0.45 11.12
N LEU A 39 -3.85 0.26 10.10
CA LEU A 39 -3.86 1.72 10.05
C LEU A 39 -4.77 2.24 8.94
N TYR A 40 -5.75 3.05 9.33
CA TYR A 40 -6.63 3.79 8.42
C TYR A 40 -6.36 5.27 8.59
N LEU A 41 -5.60 5.84 7.65
CA LEU A 41 -5.22 7.24 7.69
C LEU A 41 -6.06 8.00 6.66
N ARG A 42 -6.81 9.00 7.12
CA ARG A 42 -7.58 9.89 6.26
C ARG A 42 -6.98 11.29 6.29
N SER A 43 -6.69 11.85 5.12
CA SER A 43 -6.28 13.25 5.04
C SER A 43 -7.45 14.17 5.43
N GLY A 44 -7.22 15.06 6.40
CA GLY A 44 -8.19 16.05 6.85
C GLY A 44 -8.15 17.37 6.09
N SER A 45 -7.18 17.57 5.21
CA SER A 45 -7.10 18.74 4.32
C SER A 45 -6.72 18.33 2.89
N GLU A 46 -7.12 19.15 1.91
CA GLU A 46 -6.70 19.01 0.51
C GLU A 46 -5.19 19.28 0.34
N TYR A 47 -4.55 19.85 1.36
CA TYR A 47 -3.21 20.44 1.33
C TYR A 47 -2.17 19.70 2.16
N ILE A 48 -2.25 18.39 2.34
CA ILE A 48 -1.06 17.66 2.79
C ILE A 48 -0.10 17.54 1.60
N ALA A 49 0.55 18.66 1.24
CA ALA A 49 1.77 18.72 0.43
C ALA A 49 2.93 17.90 1.04
N GLN A 50 2.68 17.30 2.21
CA GLN A 50 3.58 16.50 3.01
C GLN A 50 3.14 15.02 3.10
N SER A 51 2.22 14.53 2.26
CA SER A 51 1.75 13.13 2.35
C SER A 51 2.92 12.15 2.30
N THR A 52 3.86 12.37 1.38
CA THR A 52 5.10 11.58 1.29
C THR A 52 5.96 11.72 2.55
N LYS A 53 6.11 12.93 3.12
CA LYS A 53 6.87 13.14 4.36
C LYS A 53 6.25 12.41 5.54
N LEU A 54 4.92 12.42 5.67
CA LEU A 54 4.23 11.66 6.71
C LEU A 54 4.49 10.17 6.57
N ILE A 55 4.33 9.62 5.38
CA ILE A 55 4.56 8.20 5.13
C ILE A 55 6.02 7.85 5.42
N GLU A 56 6.97 8.69 5.01
CA GLU A 56 8.40 8.53 5.33
C GLU A 56 8.63 8.47 6.85
N HIS A 57 8.08 9.41 7.61
CA HIS A 57 8.24 9.42 9.08
C HIS A 57 7.58 8.21 9.72
N LEU A 58 6.35 7.88 9.33
CA LEU A 58 5.63 6.72 9.85
C LEU A 58 6.35 5.42 9.50
N SER A 59 6.94 5.30 8.30
CA SER A 59 7.66 4.09 7.86
C SER A 59 8.87 3.75 8.73
N ASN A 60 9.39 4.71 9.50
CA ASN A 60 10.48 4.50 10.44
C ASN A 60 10.02 3.96 11.81
N THR A 61 8.72 4.02 12.12
CA THR A 61 8.15 3.52 13.38
C THR A 61 8.04 2.00 13.39
N ASP A 62 8.13 1.40 14.57
CA ASP A 62 7.91 -0.05 14.73
C ASP A 62 6.45 -0.43 14.40
N GLN A 63 5.51 0.46 14.73
CA GLN A 63 4.09 0.26 14.46
C GLN A 63 3.80 0.13 12.96
N TRP A 64 4.46 0.92 12.12
CA TRP A 64 4.33 0.77 10.67
C TRP A 64 4.98 -0.51 10.15
N LYS A 65 6.19 -0.82 10.62
CA LYS A 65 6.97 -1.99 10.17
C LYS A 65 6.31 -3.32 10.55
N LEU A 66 5.57 -3.36 11.64
CA LEU A 66 4.86 -4.54 12.14
C LEU A 66 3.38 -4.58 11.70
N ALA A 67 2.86 -3.50 11.13
CA ALA A 67 1.51 -3.49 10.58
C ALA A 67 1.39 -4.48 9.42
N THR A 68 0.18 -5.02 9.23
CA THR A 68 -0.16 -5.89 8.11
C THR A 68 -1.13 -5.23 7.13
N TYR A 69 -1.84 -4.19 7.58
CA TYR A 69 -2.83 -3.46 6.80
C TYR A 69 -2.64 -1.94 6.88
N ILE A 70 -2.56 -1.27 5.72
CA ILE A 70 -2.57 0.19 5.64
C ILE A 70 -3.49 0.71 4.54
N ASN A 71 -4.35 1.68 4.89
CA ASN A 71 -5.25 2.35 3.95
C ASN A 71 -5.11 3.87 4.03
N LEU A 72 -4.63 4.47 2.94
CA LEU A 72 -4.47 5.92 2.80
C LEU A 72 -5.65 6.51 2.02
N ILE A 73 -6.51 7.24 2.74
CA ILE A 73 -7.77 7.79 2.21
C ILE A 73 -7.61 9.30 2.00
N ALA A 74 -7.93 9.77 0.78
CA ALA A 74 -7.86 11.17 0.39
C ALA A 74 -6.45 11.81 0.52
N PHE A 75 -5.40 10.99 0.51
CA PHE A 75 -4.01 11.45 0.47
C PHE A 75 -3.62 11.96 -0.92
N GLN A 76 -2.67 12.90 -0.96
CA GLN A 76 -2.04 13.27 -2.23
C GLN A 76 -1.34 12.03 -2.83
N PRO A 77 -1.31 11.91 -4.16
CA PRO A 77 -0.72 10.76 -4.81
C PRO A 77 0.79 10.66 -4.54
N ILE A 78 1.28 9.48 -4.16
CA ILE A 78 2.72 9.24 -3.95
C ILE A 78 3.40 8.86 -5.27
N ARG A 79 4.73 8.90 -5.29
CA ARG A 79 5.50 8.44 -6.45
C ARG A 79 5.64 6.91 -6.40
N PRO A 80 5.79 6.22 -7.53
CA PRO A 80 6.04 4.78 -7.55
C PRO A 80 7.23 4.34 -6.70
N ALA A 81 8.32 5.13 -6.67
CA ALA A 81 9.49 4.85 -5.84
C ALA A 81 9.20 4.80 -4.32
N ASP A 82 8.09 5.40 -3.89
CA ASP A 82 7.65 5.45 -2.49
C ASP A 82 6.81 4.20 -2.11
N LEU A 83 6.42 3.35 -3.07
CA LEU A 83 5.71 2.08 -2.82
C LEU A 83 6.51 1.10 -1.96
N LYS A 84 7.83 1.22 -1.94
CA LYS A 84 8.72 0.39 -1.13
C LYS A 84 8.37 0.38 0.36
N TRP A 85 7.72 1.44 0.85
CA TRP A 85 7.27 1.53 2.24
C TRP A 85 6.06 0.64 2.57
N PHE A 86 5.46 -0.01 1.57
CA PHE A 86 4.26 -0.84 1.71
C PHE A 86 4.50 -2.31 1.38
N TYR A 87 5.69 -2.68 0.88
CA TYR A 87 5.96 -4.02 0.37
C TYR A 87 5.99 -5.11 1.43
N HIS A 88 6.13 -4.77 2.71
CA HIS A 88 6.03 -5.72 3.82
C HIS A 88 4.58 -6.07 4.20
N LEU A 89 3.60 -5.29 3.74
CA LEU A 89 2.20 -5.43 4.15
C LEU A 89 1.51 -6.60 3.44
N ASN A 90 0.56 -7.21 4.14
CA ASN A 90 -0.38 -8.14 3.52
C ASN A 90 -1.35 -7.39 2.61
N VAL A 91 -1.85 -6.25 3.11
CA VAL A 91 -2.88 -5.47 2.44
C VAL A 91 -2.56 -3.97 2.45
N PHE A 92 -2.60 -3.34 1.29
CA PHE A 92 -2.47 -1.87 1.24
C PHE A 92 -3.28 -1.17 0.15
N LEU A 93 -3.75 0.03 0.46
CA LEU A 93 -4.54 0.87 -0.43
C LEU A 93 -3.95 2.28 -0.48
N VAL A 94 -3.49 2.70 -1.65
CA VAL A 94 -2.76 3.96 -1.83
C VAL A 94 -3.14 4.69 -3.12
N ASN A 95 -2.93 6.01 -3.13
CA ASN A 95 -3.03 6.83 -4.33
C ASN A 95 -1.64 7.01 -4.95
N LEU A 96 -1.53 6.84 -6.27
CA LEU A 96 -0.31 7.03 -7.05
C LEU A 96 -0.48 8.11 -8.10
N ALA A 97 0.58 8.87 -8.37
CA ALA A 97 0.56 9.89 -9.42
C ALA A 97 0.33 9.23 -10.79
N SER A 98 1.22 8.30 -11.13
CA SER A 98 1.21 7.49 -12.36
C SER A 98 2.03 6.22 -12.13
N LEU A 99 1.87 5.23 -12.99
CA LEU A 99 2.76 4.06 -13.08
C LEU A 99 3.12 3.81 -14.54
N SER A 100 4.42 3.66 -14.81
CA SER A 100 4.94 3.10 -16.05
C SER A 100 4.87 1.58 -16.01
N GLY A 101 4.91 0.93 -17.17
CA GLY A 101 4.87 -0.53 -17.22
C GLY A 101 6.06 -1.21 -16.53
N LYS A 102 7.26 -0.60 -16.56
CA LYS A 102 8.42 -1.09 -15.79
C LYS A 102 8.19 -1.06 -14.29
N GLU A 103 7.55 -0.01 -13.77
CA GLU A 103 7.23 0.11 -12.35
C GLU A 103 6.15 -0.92 -11.94
N ILE A 104 5.21 -1.22 -12.82
CA ILE A 104 4.26 -2.31 -12.61
C ILE A 104 4.96 -3.67 -12.55
N GLN A 105 5.84 -3.96 -13.51
CA GLN A 105 6.60 -5.21 -13.51
C GLN A 105 7.42 -5.36 -12.22
N GLY A 106 8.13 -4.30 -11.80
CA GLY A 106 8.88 -4.29 -10.54
C GLY A 106 8.00 -4.49 -9.32
N LEU A 107 6.77 -3.97 -9.32
CA LEU A 107 5.80 -4.24 -8.26
C LEU A 107 5.44 -5.73 -8.20
N PHE A 108 5.14 -6.38 -9.34
CA PHE A 108 4.86 -7.82 -9.39
C PHE A 108 6.02 -8.66 -8.85
N ASP A 109 7.24 -8.35 -9.28
CA ASP A 109 8.44 -9.07 -8.85
C ASP A 109 8.64 -9.01 -7.33
N VAL A 110 8.20 -7.92 -6.69
CA VAL A 110 8.28 -7.79 -5.23
C VAL A 110 7.13 -8.50 -4.53
N VAL A 111 5.88 -8.26 -4.93
CA VAL A 111 4.70 -8.83 -4.23
C VAL A 111 4.59 -10.34 -4.41
N SER A 112 5.03 -10.88 -5.57
CA SER A 112 5.05 -12.33 -5.81
C SER A 112 5.97 -13.08 -4.85
N LYS A 113 7.07 -12.43 -4.42
CA LYS A 113 8.06 -12.97 -3.47
C LYS A 113 7.65 -12.81 -2.02
N ASN A 114 6.74 -11.88 -1.70
CA ASN A 114 6.20 -11.75 -0.36
C ASN A 114 5.09 -12.81 -0.16
N SER A 115 5.36 -13.83 0.66
CA SER A 115 4.40 -14.90 0.97
C SER A 115 3.21 -14.45 1.80
N SER A 116 3.34 -13.34 2.53
CA SER A 116 2.26 -12.75 3.33
C SER A 116 1.41 -11.76 2.53
N PHE A 117 1.83 -11.39 1.31
CA PHE A 117 1.05 -10.50 0.46
C PHE A 117 -0.29 -11.15 0.06
N GLU A 118 -1.38 -10.43 0.31
CA GLU A 118 -2.74 -10.84 -0.03
C GLU A 118 -3.31 -9.97 -1.16
N THR A 119 -3.34 -8.64 -0.97
CA THR A 119 -3.91 -7.74 -1.99
C THR A 119 -3.43 -6.30 -1.87
N CYS A 120 -3.41 -5.57 -2.98
CA CYS A 120 -3.32 -4.12 -2.95
C CYS A 120 -4.24 -3.44 -3.95
N THR A 121 -4.63 -2.20 -3.60
CA THR A 121 -5.36 -1.31 -4.50
C THR A 121 -4.57 -0.04 -4.73
N LEU A 122 -4.22 0.21 -5.99
CA LEU A 122 -3.54 1.42 -6.40
C LEU A 122 -4.51 2.31 -7.18
N ARG A 123 -4.72 3.54 -6.70
CA ARG A 123 -5.56 4.53 -7.37
C ARG A 123 -4.69 5.54 -8.07
N MET A 124 -4.74 5.59 -9.38
CA MET A 124 -3.92 6.48 -10.19
C MET A 124 -4.62 7.82 -10.42
N SER A 125 -3.83 8.90 -10.50
CA SER A 125 -4.35 10.23 -10.78
C SER A 125 -4.58 10.44 -12.29
N SER A 126 -3.61 9.98 -13.09
CA SER A 126 -3.70 9.91 -14.55
C SER A 126 -4.27 8.58 -15.04
N GLN A 127 -4.84 8.57 -16.25
CA GLN A 127 -5.10 7.31 -16.94
C GLN A 127 -3.77 6.78 -17.48
N THR A 128 -3.40 5.56 -17.09
CA THR A 128 -2.38 4.80 -17.81
C THR A 128 -3.07 3.97 -18.87
N SER A 129 -2.56 3.97 -20.10
CA SER A 129 -3.11 3.15 -21.18
C SER A 129 -3.00 1.68 -20.80
N HIS A 130 -4.14 0.98 -20.76
CA HIS A 130 -4.17 -0.46 -20.48
C HIS A 130 -3.22 -1.21 -21.43
N HIS A 131 -3.29 -0.93 -22.74
CA HIS A 131 -2.43 -1.53 -23.76
C HIS A 131 -0.92 -1.30 -23.53
N GLU A 132 -0.54 -0.16 -22.96
CA GLU A 132 0.88 0.10 -22.66
C GLU A 132 1.35 -0.72 -21.46
N LEU A 133 0.48 -1.02 -20.50
CA LEU A 133 0.83 -1.86 -19.36
C LEU A 133 1.04 -3.32 -19.77
N LEU A 134 0.24 -3.81 -20.72
CA LEU A 134 0.30 -5.20 -21.18
C LEU A 134 1.65 -5.60 -21.75
N LYS A 135 2.37 -4.65 -22.36
CA LYS A 135 3.70 -4.88 -22.95
C LYS A 135 4.76 -5.28 -21.91
N TYR A 136 4.50 -5.04 -20.63
CA TYR A 136 5.44 -5.27 -19.54
C TYR A 136 5.00 -6.40 -18.60
N LEU A 137 3.84 -6.99 -18.88
CA LEU A 137 3.41 -8.20 -18.20
C LEU A 137 4.06 -9.38 -18.90
N PRO A 138 4.59 -10.38 -18.16
CA PRO A 138 5.10 -11.57 -18.79
C PRO A 138 4.01 -12.23 -19.63
N PRO A 139 4.37 -12.87 -20.76
CA PRO A 139 3.42 -13.60 -21.56
C PRO A 139 2.81 -14.71 -20.71
N ASP A 140 1.51 -14.60 -20.44
CA ASP A 140 0.71 -15.67 -19.84
C ASP A 140 -0.19 -16.26 -20.93
N GLU A 141 -0.43 -17.56 -20.86
CA GLU A 141 -1.38 -18.27 -21.72
C GLU A 141 -2.84 -17.90 -21.35
N ASN A 142 -3.07 -17.42 -20.12
CA ASN A 142 -4.39 -17.02 -19.61
C ASN A 142 -4.58 -15.49 -19.56
N VAL A 143 -4.34 -14.81 -20.67
CA VAL A 143 -4.65 -13.38 -20.81
C VAL A 143 -6.14 -13.21 -21.11
N SER A 144 -6.87 -12.70 -20.12
CA SER A 144 -8.24 -12.21 -20.30
C SER A 144 -8.21 -10.71 -20.64
N GLU A 145 -9.22 -10.22 -21.36
CA GLU A 145 -9.40 -8.76 -21.55
C GLU A 145 -9.56 -8.00 -20.22
N TYR A 146 -9.89 -8.72 -19.14
CA TYR A 146 -10.23 -8.16 -17.83
C TYR A 146 -9.13 -8.33 -16.78
N TYR A 147 -8.28 -9.36 -16.90
CA TYR A 147 -7.26 -9.66 -15.90
C TYR A 147 -6.02 -10.37 -16.45
N TYR A 148 -4.93 -10.27 -15.69
CA TYR A 148 -3.65 -10.90 -15.96
C TYR A 148 -3.19 -11.71 -14.75
N GLN A 149 -2.66 -12.90 -14.99
CA GLN A 149 -2.06 -13.72 -13.95
C GLN A 149 -0.53 -13.66 -14.05
N TYR A 150 0.14 -13.65 -12.89
CA TYR A 150 1.58 -13.63 -12.76
C TYR A 150 1.99 -14.77 -11.82
N PRO A 151 2.96 -15.62 -12.16
CA PRO A 151 3.36 -16.74 -11.30
C PRO A 151 3.79 -16.27 -9.90
N SER A 152 3.30 -16.94 -8.87
CA SER A 152 3.80 -16.73 -7.52
C SER A 152 4.90 -17.74 -7.17
N SER A 153 5.56 -17.55 -6.03
CA SER A 153 6.50 -18.56 -5.48
C SER A 153 5.82 -19.90 -5.14
N ASN A 154 4.51 -19.91 -4.91
CA ASN A 154 3.71 -21.12 -4.71
C ASN A 154 3.06 -21.52 -6.05
N PRO A 155 3.31 -22.73 -6.58
CA PRO A 155 2.73 -23.18 -7.86
C PRO A 155 1.20 -23.33 -7.85
N GLN A 156 0.57 -23.38 -6.68
CA GLN A 156 -0.89 -23.42 -6.50
C GLN A 156 -1.52 -22.02 -6.46
N GLU A 157 -0.72 -20.96 -6.55
CA GLU A 157 -1.18 -19.57 -6.45
C GLU A 157 -0.60 -18.72 -7.58
N CYS A 158 -1.33 -17.68 -7.96
CA CYS A 158 -0.83 -16.63 -8.83
C CYS A 158 -1.19 -15.26 -8.27
N ILE A 159 -0.49 -14.24 -8.77
CA ILE A 159 -0.86 -12.85 -8.55
C ILE A 159 -1.73 -12.43 -9.73
N GLU A 160 -3.00 -12.15 -9.46
CA GLU A 160 -3.96 -11.65 -10.44
C GLU A 160 -4.04 -10.13 -10.40
N PHE A 161 -4.18 -9.54 -11.58
CA PHE A 161 -4.24 -8.10 -11.78
C PHE A 161 -5.49 -7.72 -12.54
N HIS A 162 -6.23 -6.75 -12.01
CA HIS A 162 -7.38 -6.15 -12.67
C HIS A 162 -7.15 -4.66 -12.86
N PHE A 163 -7.38 -4.20 -14.09
CA PHE A 163 -7.33 -2.78 -14.43
C PHE A 163 -8.74 -2.25 -14.68
N ILE A 164 -9.25 -1.42 -13.76
CA ILE A 164 -10.59 -0.84 -13.89
C ILE A 164 -10.47 0.68 -13.81
N LYS A 165 -10.60 1.35 -14.96
CA LYS A 165 -10.52 2.82 -15.12
C LYS A 165 -9.17 3.38 -14.64
N LYS A 166 -9.13 3.94 -13.43
CA LYS A 166 -7.94 4.52 -12.79
C LYS A 166 -7.48 3.70 -11.57
N LYS A 167 -7.95 2.46 -11.46
CA LYS A 167 -7.64 1.59 -10.34
C LYS A 167 -6.98 0.32 -10.83
N ILE A 168 -5.90 -0.04 -10.17
CA ILE A 168 -5.24 -1.33 -10.29
C ILE A 168 -5.57 -2.10 -9.01
N PHE A 169 -6.08 -3.31 -9.19
CA PHE A 169 -6.25 -4.27 -8.10
C PHE A 169 -5.27 -5.41 -8.37
N ILE A 170 -4.49 -5.76 -7.35
CA ILE A 170 -3.55 -6.86 -7.40
C ILE A 170 -3.89 -7.78 -6.24
N SER A 171 -4.06 -9.06 -6.50
CA SER A 171 -4.45 -10.02 -5.48
C SER A 171 -3.72 -11.34 -5.67
N ARG A 172 -3.28 -11.94 -4.57
CA ARG A 172 -2.86 -13.34 -4.57
C ARG A 172 -4.11 -14.21 -4.56
N ILE A 173 -4.21 -15.11 -5.53
CA ILE A 173 -5.36 -16.03 -5.68
C ILE A 173 -4.87 -17.46 -5.89
N PRO A 174 -5.68 -18.48 -5.55
CA PRO A 174 -5.43 -19.85 -5.98
C PRO A 174 -5.49 -19.97 -7.50
N ARG A 175 -4.63 -20.80 -8.10
CA ARG A 175 -4.74 -21.19 -9.51
C ARG A 175 -5.91 -22.16 -9.68
N SER A 176 -6.82 -21.85 -10.59
CA SER A 176 -7.94 -22.70 -11.05
C SER A 176 -7.49 -23.71 -12.08
#